data_AF-A0A2P6JJQ7-F1
#
_entry.id   AF-A0A2P6JJQ7-F1
#
_cell.length_a   1.000
_cell.length_b   1.000
_cell.length_c   1.000
_cell.angle_alpha   90.00
_cell.angle_beta   90.00
_cell.angle_gamma   90.00
#
_symmetry.space_group_name_H-M   'P 1'
#
loop_
_entity.id
_entity.type
_entity.pdbx_description
1 polymer ?
#
loop_
_entity_poly.entity_id
_entity_poly.type
_entity_poly.pdbx_seq_one_letter_code
_entity_poly.pdbx_strand_id
1 'polypeptide(L)'
;MRSPTMKNFSVRTESDGVAVITFDVPGKGMNVISDEVQRELDELLHMLRNSDDVRGAVILSGKAGGFCAGADLPELLENMAGWCALDGEQELTRGVAESGGFSRRLRELETCGKPVAAIVHGVTVGGGLELALACHYRVAVADSKLRMALPEVGVGLLPGGGATQRLPRLVGIRAAAPWLLEGELISMEDALAGGIVHAVMSMDNALEDARRWVLTHPEAKAPWDEKGYRLPGGGPHTAEGYRHFAPAIAARHTGFGSEHPSLGNILKCIYEGSQVPIDAGLRIEARYFFNTLRKPEAKAMARTFFIARQALARRKEREDLESYLGVLQQVSEQEQQALLEEGYSTVLVANLCRVTSVGTGSPVSVAPAETQDADLETIGLLKRRLLYAQALAAARCLDAGIVVDPLEADLGAVEAGFPAWTGGPLGYIEIEGLEAFIAQAQSLEQEYGARFAVPPGLLRRLEAGQGLYA
;
A
#
# COMPACT_ATOMS: atom_id res chain seq x y z
N MET A 1 36.19 -4.78 -19.30
CA MET A 1 34.94 -5.39 -19.80
C MET A 1 33.97 -4.25 -20.08
N ARG A 2 33.30 -4.21 -21.25
CA ARG A 2 32.21 -3.25 -21.47
C ARG A 2 31.10 -3.60 -20.47
N SER A 3 30.62 -2.63 -19.67
CA SER A 3 29.42 -2.84 -18.86
C SER A 3 28.30 -3.36 -19.76
N PRO A 4 27.50 -4.34 -19.31
CA PRO A 4 26.27 -4.69 -20.02
C PRO A 4 25.46 -3.42 -20.26
N THR A 5 24.94 -3.27 -21.48
CA THR A 5 24.09 -2.12 -21.82
C THR A 5 22.80 -2.24 -21.00
N MET A 6 22.64 -1.35 -20.01
CA MET A 6 21.38 -1.16 -19.28
C MET A 6 20.25 -0.82 -20.25
N LYS A 7 19.06 -1.38 -20.02
CA LYS A 7 17.89 -1.24 -20.88
C LYS A 7 16.93 -0.16 -20.38
N ASN A 8 16.82 -0.01 -19.06
CA ASN A 8 15.89 0.91 -18.40
C ASN A 8 16.58 2.21 -17.97
N PHE A 9 17.90 2.20 -17.83
CA PHE A 9 18.69 3.40 -17.56
C PHE A 9 19.70 3.69 -18.68
N SER A 10 19.86 4.97 -19.01
CA SER A 10 21.00 5.45 -19.79
C SER A 10 21.80 6.46 -18.99
N VAL A 11 23.13 6.43 -19.13
CA VAL A 11 24.04 7.30 -18.39
C VAL A 11 24.88 8.11 -19.36
N ARG A 12 24.87 9.43 -19.18
CA ARG A 12 25.77 10.36 -19.86
C ARG A 12 26.59 11.11 -18.83
N THR A 13 27.90 10.84 -18.78
CA THR A 13 28.82 11.63 -17.96
C THR A 13 29.17 12.92 -18.68
N GLU A 14 28.86 14.04 -18.05
CA GLU A 14 29.17 15.38 -18.56
C GLU A 14 30.67 15.69 -18.37
N SER A 15 31.19 16.70 -19.09
CA SER A 15 32.61 17.07 -19.02
C SER A 15 33.08 17.57 -17.65
N ASP A 16 32.15 17.95 -16.78
CA ASP A 16 32.40 18.36 -15.40
C ASP A 16 32.41 17.18 -14.40
N GLY A 17 32.20 15.95 -14.89
CA GLY A 17 32.18 14.71 -14.11
C GLY A 17 30.82 14.36 -13.51
N VAL A 18 29.74 15.10 -13.82
CA VAL A 18 28.39 14.74 -13.35
C VAL A 18 27.77 13.68 -14.25
N ALA A 19 27.35 12.55 -13.69
CA ALA A 19 26.60 11.51 -14.40
C ALA A 19 25.11 11.88 -14.48
N VAL A 20 24.61 12.14 -15.69
CA VAL A 20 23.18 12.31 -15.95
C VAL A 20 22.57 10.94 -16.25
N ILE A 21 21.77 10.44 -15.31
CA ILE A 21 21.10 9.14 -15.37
C ILE A 21 19.65 9.38 -15.81
N THR A 22 19.30 8.87 -16.98
CA THR A 22 17.93 8.93 -17.50
C THR A 22 17.25 7.60 -17.25
N PHE A 23 16.19 7.60 -16.43
CA PHE A 23 15.30 6.47 -16.21
C PHE A 23 14.20 6.46 -17.28
N ASP A 24 14.19 5.44 -18.14
CA ASP A 24 13.23 5.32 -19.24
C ASP A 24 12.94 3.85 -19.55
N VAL A 25 11.88 3.30 -18.94
CA VAL A 25 11.47 1.90 -19.15
C VAL A 25 10.90 1.73 -20.57
N PRO A 26 11.53 0.96 -21.47
CA PRO A 26 11.06 0.84 -22.85
C PRO A 26 9.72 0.10 -22.93
N GLY A 27 8.87 0.53 -23.85
CA GLY A 27 7.56 -0.10 -24.08
C GLY A 27 6.48 0.20 -23.02
N LYS A 28 6.80 0.94 -21.95
CA LYS A 28 5.82 1.39 -20.95
C LYS A 28 5.54 2.90 -21.05
N GLY A 29 4.30 3.29 -20.80
CA GLY A 29 3.86 4.69 -20.80
C GLY A 29 4.36 5.48 -19.58
N MET A 30 4.73 4.78 -18.51
CA MET A 30 5.31 5.33 -17.29
C MET A 30 6.49 4.46 -16.85
N ASN A 31 7.43 5.05 -16.13
CA ASN A 31 8.48 4.31 -15.44
C ASN A 31 7.89 3.58 -14.24
N VAL A 32 8.29 2.32 -14.06
CA VAL A 32 7.91 1.46 -12.94
C VAL A 32 9.14 0.70 -12.44
N ILE A 33 9.17 0.34 -11.17
CA ILE A 33 10.26 -0.42 -10.56
C ILE A 33 9.99 -1.92 -10.69
N SER A 34 10.49 -2.52 -11.78
CA SER A 34 10.56 -3.98 -11.98
C SER A 34 11.84 -4.57 -11.37
N ASP A 35 11.97 -5.89 -11.35
CA ASP A 35 13.20 -6.57 -10.94
C ASP A 35 14.36 -6.27 -11.88
N GLU A 36 14.09 -6.08 -13.17
CA GLU A 36 15.10 -5.62 -14.14
C GLU A 36 15.61 -4.23 -13.78
N VAL A 37 14.72 -3.29 -13.43
CA VAL A 37 15.10 -1.96 -12.96
C VAL A 37 15.91 -2.03 -11.66
N GLN A 38 15.51 -2.89 -10.71
CA GLN A 38 16.27 -3.09 -9.48
C GLN A 38 17.67 -3.65 -9.74
N ARG A 39 17.80 -4.58 -10.69
CA ARG A 39 19.10 -5.15 -11.10
C ARG A 39 19.99 -4.10 -11.76
N GLU A 40 19.45 -3.29 -12.66
CA GLU A 40 20.21 -2.20 -13.28
C GLU A 40 20.58 -1.10 -12.26
N LEU A 41 19.78 -0.92 -11.21
CA LEU A 41 20.15 -0.04 -10.09
C LEU A 41 21.41 -0.55 -9.38
N ASP A 42 21.62 -1.87 -9.25
CA ASP A 42 22.89 -2.41 -8.73
C ASP A 42 24.08 -2.04 -9.63
N GLU A 43 23.89 -2.05 -10.95
CA GLU A 43 24.91 -1.66 -11.91
C GLU A 43 25.23 -0.16 -11.82
N LEU A 44 24.21 0.69 -11.67
CA LEU A 44 24.38 2.12 -11.41
C LEU A 44 25.13 2.36 -10.10
N LEU A 45 24.76 1.67 -9.02
CA LEU A 45 25.43 1.77 -7.72
C LEU A 45 26.91 1.36 -7.82
N HIS A 46 27.19 0.29 -8.56
CA HIS A 46 28.56 -0.14 -8.82
C HIS A 46 29.34 0.93 -9.58
N MET A 47 28.76 1.52 -10.63
CA MET A 47 29.39 2.62 -11.38
C MET A 47 29.64 3.84 -10.48
N LEU A 48 28.63 4.29 -9.72
CA LEU A 48 28.74 5.45 -8.86
C LEU A 48 29.85 5.28 -7.81
N ARG A 49 30.03 4.08 -7.24
CA ARG A 49 31.08 3.83 -6.24
C ARG A 49 32.49 3.74 -6.84
N ASN A 50 32.63 3.17 -8.03
CA ASN A 50 33.94 2.73 -8.54
C ASN A 50 34.51 3.60 -9.67
N SER A 51 33.74 4.55 -10.21
CA SER A 51 34.20 5.46 -11.27
C SER A 51 34.81 6.74 -10.71
N ASP A 52 36.14 6.87 -10.73
CA ASP A 52 36.85 8.08 -10.24
C ASP A 52 36.54 9.35 -11.04
N ASP A 53 36.13 9.21 -12.30
CA ASP A 53 35.73 10.30 -13.20
C ASP A 53 34.32 10.83 -12.91
N VAL A 54 33.51 10.08 -12.16
CA VAL A 54 32.16 10.48 -11.75
C VAL A 54 32.23 11.17 -10.40
N ARG A 55 31.86 12.45 -10.35
CA ARG A 55 31.86 13.27 -9.12
C ARG A 55 30.53 13.23 -8.37
N GLY A 56 29.47 12.77 -9.03
CA GLY A 56 28.11 12.68 -8.51
C GLY A 56 27.13 12.48 -9.65
N ALA A 57 25.83 12.43 -9.33
CA ALA A 57 24.81 12.09 -10.33
C ALA A 57 23.54 12.92 -10.23
N VAL A 58 22.85 13.04 -11.37
CA VAL A 58 21.49 13.57 -11.46
C VAL A 58 20.61 12.48 -12.09
N ILE A 59 19.58 12.04 -11.38
CA ILE A 59 18.58 11.11 -11.88
C ILE A 59 17.37 11.91 -12.38
N LEU A 60 16.98 11.66 -13.63
CA LEU A 60 15.78 12.24 -14.25
C LEU A 60 15.02 11.17 -15.02
N SER A 61 13.77 11.47 -15.37
CA SER A 61 12.95 10.55 -16.17
C SER A 61 12.93 10.95 -17.65
N GLY A 62 13.03 9.96 -18.53
CA GLY A 62 12.80 10.10 -19.97
C GLY A 62 11.32 10.12 -20.36
N LYS A 63 10.39 9.89 -19.42
CA LYS A 63 8.95 9.88 -19.67
C LYS A 63 8.34 11.27 -19.51
N ALA A 64 7.54 11.69 -20.48
CA ALA A 64 6.76 12.93 -20.37
C ALA A 64 5.70 12.89 -19.25
N GLY A 65 5.20 11.69 -18.90
CA GLY A 65 4.11 11.51 -17.93
C GLY A 65 4.51 11.64 -16.46
N GLY A 66 5.80 11.53 -16.14
CA GLY A 66 6.29 11.71 -14.78
C GLY A 66 7.61 11.01 -14.50
N PHE A 67 8.07 11.14 -13.25
CA PHE A 67 9.30 10.52 -12.77
C PHE A 67 9.18 8.99 -12.70
N CYS A 68 8.24 8.48 -11.90
CA CYS A 68 8.02 7.05 -11.68
C CYS A 68 6.67 6.81 -10.97
N ALA A 69 5.94 5.79 -11.44
CA ALA A 69 4.64 5.39 -10.93
C ALA A 69 4.69 4.36 -9.78
N GLY A 70 5.88 4.10 -9.23
CA GLY A 70 6.08 3.12 -8.16
C GLY A 70 6.46 1.73 -8.68
N ALA A 71 6.17 0.70 -7.89
CA ALA A 71 6.49 -0.69 -8.20
C ALA A 71 5.74 -1.19 -9.44
N ASP A 72 6.35 -2.12 -10.16
CA ASP A 72 5.65 -2.93 -11.17
C ASP A 72 4.75 -3.94 -10.45
N LEU A 73 3.52 -3.53 -10.12
CA LEU A 73 2.70 -4.29 -9.19
C LEU A 73 2.32 -5.71 -9.66
N PRO A 74 2.07 -6.01 -10.96
CA PRO A 74 1.92 -7.39 -11.41
C PRO A 74 3.13 -8.26 -11.07
N GLU A 75 4.35 -7.77 -11.33
CA GLU A 75 5.61 -8.46 -11.04
C GLU A 75 5.84 -8.57 -9.53
N LEU A 76 5.54 -7.51 -8.76
CA LEU A 76 5.60 -7.55 -7.30
C LEU A 76 4.63 -8.59 -6.71
N LEU A 77 3.43 -8.75 -7.27
CA LEU A 77 2.46 -9.75 -6.81
C LEU A 77 2.90 -11.18 -7.17
N GLU A 78 3.53 -11.38 -8.32
CA GLU A 78 4.15 -12.65 -8.69
C GLU A 78 5.30 -13.01 -7.73
N ASN A 79 6.20 -12.06 -7.47
CA ASN A 79 7.28 -12.20 -6.51
C ASN A 79 6.76 -12.47 -5.09
N MET A 80 5.74 -11.72 -4.66
CA MET A 80 5.05 -11.95 -3.39
C MET A 80 4.54 -13.38 -3.27
N ALA A 81 3.92 -13.93 -4.30
CA ALA A 81 3.46 -15.33 -4.28
C ALA A 81 4.62 -16.30 -4.06
N GLY A 82 5.75 -16.08 -4.75
CA GLY A 82 6.97 -16.86 -4.56
C GLY A 82 7.54 -16.76 -3.14
N TRP A 83 7.67 -15.54 -2.59
CA TRP A 83 8.21 -15.34 -1.25
C TRP A 83 7.29 -15.86 -0.14
N CYS A 84 5.97 -15.80 -0.33
CA CYS A 84 4.99 -16.28 0.64
C CYS A 84 4.82 -17.80 0.64
N ALA A 85 5.21 -18.47 -0.45
CA ALA A 85 5.23 -19.93 -0.56
C ALA A 85 6.42 -20.58 0.17
N LEU A 86 7.40 -19.79 0.61
CA LEU A 86 8.58 -20.25 1.35
C LEU A 86 8.20 -20.78 2.75
N ASP A 87 8.81 -21.89 3.15
CA ASP A 87 8.60 -22.54 4.43
C ASP A 87 9.90 -22.70 5.26
N GLY A 88 9.75 -22.73 6.59
CA GLY A 88 10.89 -22.81 7.49
C GLY A 88 11.68 -21.50 7.68
N GLU A 89 12.56 -21.48 8.69
CA GLU A 89 13.20 -20.25 9.19
C GLU A 89 14.20 -19.62 8.20
N GLN A 90 14.99 -20.44 7.51
CA GLN A 90 15.98 -19.96 6.55
C GLN A 90 15.32 -19.34 5.33
N GLU A 91 14.23 -19.93 4.85
CA GLU A 91 13.52 -19.41 3.69
C GLU A 91 12.72 -18.14 4.05
N LEU A 92 12.16 -18.05 5.26
CA LEU A 92 11.55 -16.80 5.74
C LEU A 92 12.56 -15.65 5.85
N THR A 93 13.80 -15.94 6.27
CA THR A 93 14.88 -14.95 6.28
C THR A 93 15.20 -14.46 4.87
N ARG A 94 15.21 -15.38 3.90
CA ARG A 94 15.37 -15.06 2.48
C ARG A 94 14.21 -14.20 1.96
N GLY A 95 12.96 -14.52 2.31
CA GLY A 95 11.78 -13.73 1.94
C GLY A 95 11.89 -12.28 2.38
N VAL A 96 12.26 -12.02 3.64
CA VAL A 96 12.52 -10.65 4.15
C VAL A 96 13.66 -9.98 3.38
N ALA A 97 14.72 -10.73 3.07
CA ALA A 97 15.86 -10.18 2.35
C ALA A 97 15.48 -9.81 0.91
N GLU A 98 14.72 -10.63 0.20
CA GLU A 98 14.30 -10.35 -1.18
C GLU A 98 13.28 -9.21 -1.22
N SER A 99 12.24 -9.24 -0.37
CA SER A 99 11.23 -8.19 -0.32
C SER A 99 11.78 -6.83 0.11
N GLY A 100 12.84 -6.79 0.93
CA GLY A 100 13.55 -5.58 1.32
C GLY A 100 14.64 -5.11 0.34
N GLY A 101 14.77 -5.76 -0.82
CA GLY A 101 15.85 -5.51 -1.78
C GLY A 101 15.90 -4.08 -2.29
N PHE A 102 14.74 -3.51 -2.64
CA PHE A 102 14.67 -2.13 -3.13
C PHE A 102 15.10 -1.12 -2.05
N SER A 103 14.61 -1.26 -0.82
CA SER A 103 14.99 -0.41 0.33
C SER A 103 16.51 -0.43 0.57
N ARG A 104 17.14 -1.61 0.48
CA ARG A 104 18.61 -1.74 0.58
C ARG A 104 19.33 -0.97 -0.53
N ARG A 105 18.92 -1.14 -1.79
CA ARG A 105 19.52 -0.42 -2.93
C ARG A 105 19.39 1.10 -2.79
N LEU A 106 18.25 1.56 -2.28
CA LEU A 106 18.06 2.97 -2.01
C LEU A 106 18.95 3.48 -0.88
N ARG A 107 19.17 2.70 0.18
CA ARG A 107 20.15 3.05 1.22
C ARG A 107 21.57 3.05 0.67
N GLU A 108 21.87 2.12 -0.24
CA GLU A 108 23.16 2.05 -0.92
C GLU A 108 23.42 3.25 -1.85
N LEU A 109 22.37 3.80 -2.49
CA LEU A 109 22.41 5.02 -3.28
C LEU A 109 22.68 6.24 -2.39
N GLU A 110 21.94 6.33 -1.29
CA GLU A 110 22.04 7.38 -0.28
C GLU A 110 23.41 7.42 0.42
N THR A 111 24.12 6.28 0.46
CA THR A 111 25.43 6.15 1.13
C THR A 111 26.55 5.81 0.15
N CYS A 112 26.36 6.06 -1.16
CA CYS A 112 27.33 5.69 -2.18
C CYS A 112 28.63 6.52 -2.16
N GLY A 113 28.71 7.54 -1.28
CA GLY A 113 29.87 8.42 -1.13
C GLY A 113 29.95 9.56 -2.14
N LYS A 114 28.90 9.77 -2.94
CA LYS A 114 28.81 10.86 -3.91
C LYS A 114 27.45 11.55 -3.84
N PRO A 115 27.38 12.87 -4.11
CA PRO A 115 26.11 13.58 -4.20
C PRO A 115 25.26 13.05 -5.35
N VAL A 116 23.99 12.84 -5.04
CA VAL A 116 22.96 12.38 -6.00
C VAL A 116 21.77 13.31 -5.90
N ALA A 117 21.38 13.92 -7.01
CA ALA A 117 20.18 14.72 -7.12
C ALA A 117 19.11 13.98 -7.94
N ALA A 118 17.83 14.25 -7.67
CA ALA A 118 16.71 13.81 -8.50
C ALA A 118 15.93 15.01 -9.05
N ILE A 119 15.48 14.90 -10.29
CA ILE A 119 14.51 15.83 -10.90
C ILE A 119 13.17 15.10 -10.98
N VAL A 120 12.18 15.58 -10.24
CA VAL A 120 10.86 14.96 -10.16
C VAL A 120 9.81 15.82 -10.86
N HIS A 121 8.95 15.18 -11.65
CA HIS A 121 7.85 15.83 -12.38
C HIS A 121 6.69 14.84 -12.55
N GLY A 122 5.51 15.35 -12.91
CA GLY A 122 4.33 14.51 -13.17
C GLY A 122 4.07 13.46 -12.07
N VAL A 123 3.78 12.23 -12.47
CA VAL A 123 3.58 11.12 -11.52
C VAL A 123 4.90 10.74 -10.84
N THR A 124 4.99 10.96 -9.52
CA THR A 124 6.11 10.61 -8.64
C THR A 124 5.55 9.94 -7.38
N VAL A 125 5.17 8.67 -7.47
CA VAL A 125 4.40 7.99 -6.41
C VAL A 125 5.04 6.68 -5.95
N GLY A 126 4.74 6.29 -4.71
CA GLY A 126 5.22 5.05 -4.08
C GLY A 126 6.72 4.89 -4.19
N GLY A 127 7.18 3.75 -4.68
CA GLY A 127 8.61 3.47 -4.96
C GLY A 127 9.34 4.55 -5.79
N GLY A 128 8.63 5.32 -6.63
CA GLY A 128 9.20 6.45 -7.36
C GLY A 128 9.56 7.63 -6.45
N LEU A 129 8.68 7.95 -5.49
CA LEU A 129 8.98 8.94 -4.46
C LEU A 129 10.03 8.41 -3.48
N GLU A 130 10.03 7.11 -3.16
CA GLU A 130 11.06 6.49 -2.32
C GLU A 130 12.46 6.59 -2.95
N LEU A 131 12.57 6.39 -4.27
CA LEU A 131 13.82 6.61 -5.01
C LEU A 131 14.27 8.07 -4.92
N ALA A 132 13.36 9.03 -5.11
CA ALA A 132 13.69 10.45 -4.99
C ALA A 132 14.13 10.81 -3.55
N LEU A 133 13.45 10.28 -2.53
CA LEU A 133 13.77 10.51 -1.11
C LEU A 133 15.15 9.97 -0.72
N ALA A 134 15.64 8.94 -1.41
CA ALA A 134 16.99 8.40 -1.22
C ALA A 134 18.10 9.24 -1.87
N CYS A 135 17.74 10.19 -2.73
CA CYS A 135 18.69 11.18 -3.25
C CYS A 135 18.98 12.24 -2.18
N HIS A 136 20.06 13.01 -2.35
CA HIS A 136 20.46 14.06 -1.43
C HIS A 136 19.77 15.40 -1.73
N TYR A 137 19.50 15.64 -3.02
CA TYR A 137 18.85 16.85 -3.51
C TYR A 137 17.71 16.51 -4.45
N ARG A 138 16.67 17.34 -4.48
CA ARG A 138 15.43 17.08 -5.23
C ARG A 138 14.90 18.38 -5.79
N VAL A 139 14.82 18.45 -7.11
CA VAL A 139 14.21 19.55 -7.84
C VAL A 139 12.84 19.09 -8.32
N ALA A 140 11.78 19.74 -7.85
CA ALA A 140 10.44 19.54 -8.39
C ALA A 140 10.23 20.45 -9.60
N VAL A 141 9.73 19.86 -10.69
CA VAL A 141 9.30 20.65 -11.85
C VAL A 141 7.94 21.26 -11.54
N ALA A 142 7.85 22.58 -11.70
CA ALA A 142 6.68 23.40 -11.43
C ALA A 142 5.59 23.18 -12.49
N ASP A 143 4.90 22.04 -12.40
CA ASP A 143 3.86 21.64 -13.33
C ASP A 143 2.62 21.14 -12.56
N SER A 144 1.42 21.51 -13.03
CA SER A 144 0.13 21.20 -12.36
C SER A 144 -0.23 19.72 -12.33
N LYS A 145 0.50 18.88 -13.06
CA LYS A 145 0.40 17.41 -13.10
C LYS A 145 1.31 16.73 -12.09
N LEU A 146 2.21 17.43 -11.41
CA LEU A 146 3.04 16.83 -10.37
C LEU A 146 2.15 16.24 -9.26
N ARG A 147 2.30 14.94 -9.01
CA ARG A 147 1.61 14.19 -7.96
C ARG A 147 2.66 13.41 -7.19
N MET A 148 2.84 13.79 -5.93
CA MET A 148 3.70 13.11 -4.97
C MET A 148 2.82 12.43 -3.92
N ALA A 149 2.97 11.13 -3.73
CA ALA A 149 2.20 10.36 -2.76
C ALA A 149 2.84 9.00 -2.48
N LEU A 150 2.41 8.36 -1.40
CA LEU A 150 2.75 6.98 -1.02
C LEU A 150 1.44 6.17 -0.91
N PRO A 151 0.82 5.79 -2.04
CA PRO A 151 -0.54 5.25 -2.09
C PRO A 151 -0.63 3.76 -1.72
N GLU A 152 0.45 3.13 -1.25
CA GLU A 152 0.55 1.69 -0.99
C GLU A 152 -0.56 1.16 -0.07
N VAL A 153 -0.97 1.96 0.91
CA VAL A 153 -2.05 1.60 1.84
C VAL A 153 -3.36 1.31 1.10
N GLY A 154 -3.66 2.07 0.04
CA GLY A 154 -4.88 1.92 -0.75
C GLY A 154 -4.97 0.60 -1.54
N VAL A 155 -3.85 -0.11 -1.70
CA VAL A 155 -3.79 -1.44 -2.33
C VAL A 155 -3.46 -2.55 -1.32
N GLY A 156 -3.55 -2.27 -0.01
CA GLY A 156 -3.29 -3.25 1.03
C GLY A 156 -1.81 -3.52 1.29
N LEU A 157 -0.92 -2.62 0.86
CA LEU A 157 0.53 -2.69 1.06
C LEU A 157 1.01 -1.54 1.94
N LEU A 158 2.31 -1.50 2.24
CA LEU A 158 2.95 -0.35 2.88
C LEU A 158 4.17 0.11 2.07
N PRO A 159 4.63 1.36 2.23
CA PRO A 159 5.84 1.85 1.56
C PRO A 159 7.07 1.08 2.06
N GLY A 160 7.58 0.18 1.22
CA GLY A 160 8.61 -0.80 1.58
C GLY A 160 10.01 -0.48 1.04
N GLY A 161 10.20 0.65 0.36
CA GLY A 161 11.47 1.16 -0.17
C GLY A 161 12.14 2.18 0.73
N GLY A 162 11.69 2.35 1.97
CA GLY A 162 12.29 3.21 2.99
C GLY A 162 11.50 4.46 3.32
N ALA A 163 10.34 4.72 2.69
CA ALA A 163 9.57 5.93 3.01
C ALA A 163 9.08 5.97 4.45
N THR A 164 8.74 4.84 5.08
CA THR A 164 8.33 4.83 6.50
C THR A 164 9.47 5.26 7.43
N GLN A 165 10.71 5.27 6.91
CA GLN A 165 11.91 5.65 7.64
C GLN A 165 12.42 7.04 7.25
N ARG A 166 12.45 7.38 5.96
CA ARG A 166 12.97 8.67 5.46
C ARG A 166 12.01 9.82 5.74
N LEU A 167 10.72 9.62 5.50
CA LEU A 167 9.74 10.71 5.56
C LEU A 167 9.55 11.23 7.00
N PRO A 168 9.35 10.39 8.04
CA PRO A 168 9.31 10.89 9.42
C PRO A 168 10.64 11.54 9.83
N ARG A 169 11.78 11.11 9.25
CA ARG A 169 13.07 11.71 9.54
C ARG A 169 13.27 13.09 8.92
N LEU A 170 12.56 13.40 7.83
CA LEU A 170 12.52 14.74 7.23
C LEU A 170 11.54 15.67 7.95
N VAL A 171 10.30 15.21 8.14
CA VAL A 171 9.19 16.11 8.51
C VAL A 171 8.62 15.88 9.92
N GLY A 172 9.09 14.86 10.62
CA GLY A 172 8.50 14.39 11.87
C GLY A 172 7.26 13.52 11.65
N ILE A 173 6.89 12.78 12.69
CA ILE A 173 5.84 11.75 12.62
C ILE A 173 4.45 12.36 12.32
N ARG A 174 4.14 13.51 12.91
CA ARG A 174 2.84 14.16 12.74
C ARG A 174 2.56 14.54 11.29
N ALA A 175 3.54 15.12 10.60
CA ALA A 175 3.40 15.51 9.22
C ALA A 175 3.45 14.31 8.27
N ALA A 176 4.26 13.29 8.60
CA ALA A 176 4.36 12.09 7.78
C ALA A 176 3.13 11.16 7.85
N ALA A 177 2.36 11.19 8.95
CA ALA A 177 1.27 10.24 9.19
C ALA A 177 0.20 10.25 8.09
N PRO A 178 -0.39 11.40 7.67
CA PRO A 178 -1.37 11.46 6.59
C PRO A 178 -0.91 10.79 5.27
N TRP A 179 0.36 11.01 4.92
CA TRP A 179 0.92 10.48 3.68
C TRP A 179 1.23 8.99 3.75
N LEU A 180 1.48 8.45 4.95
CA LEU A 180 1.81 7.04 5.15
C LEU A 180 0.58 6.18 5.46
N LEU A 181 -0.37 6.69 6.25
CA LEU A 181 -1.53 5.93 6.73
C LEU A 181 -2.75 6.06 5.80
N GLU A 182 -2.90 7.20 5.13
CA GLU A 182 -4.03 7.45 4.22
C GLU A 182 -3.58 7.53 2.75
N GLY A 183 -2.28 7.67 2.49
CA GLY A 183 -1.74 7.75 1.13
C GLY A 183 -2.06 9.07 0.43
N GLU A 184 -2.29 10.13 1.20
CA GLU A 184 -2.68 11.45 0.68
C GLU A 184 -1.61 12.07 -0.25
N LEU A 185 -2.06 12.97 -1.12
CA LEU A 185 -1.16 13.77 -1.94
C LEU A 185 -0.35 14.73 -1.06
N ILE A 186 0.96 14.75 -1.26
CA ILE A 186 1.86 15.71 -0.65
C ILE A 186 1.75 17.03 -1.43
N SER A 187 1.32 18.10 -0.76
CA SER A 187 1.23 19.42 -1.37
C SER A 187 2.64 19.95 -1.69
N MET A 188 2.74 20.84 -2.68
CA MET A 188 4.04 21.45 -3.01
C MET A 188 4.57 22.31 -1.86
N GLU A 189 3.66 22.96 -1.12
CA GLU A 189 3.99 23.77 0.05
C GLU A 189 4.61 22.91 1.16
N ASP A 190 3.96 21.81 1.51
CA ASP A 190 4.47 20.87 2.52
C ASP A 190 5.76 20.21 2.05
N ALA A 191 5.86 19.90 0.75
CA ALA A 191 7.05 19.27 0.19
C ALA A 191 8.28 20.18 0.31
N LEU A 192 8.13 21.47 0.02
CA LEU A 192 9.18 22.48 0.18
C LEU A 192 9.50 22.73 1.67
N ALA A 193 8.47 22.98 2.48
CA ALA A 193 8.65 23.28 3.90
C ALA A 193 9.31 22.12 4.66
N GLY A 194 9.02 20.88 4.25
CA GLY A 194 9.53 19.67 4.86
C GLY A 194 10.85 19.12 4.29
N GLY A 195 11.43 19.76 3.27
CA GLY A 195 12.65 19.24 2.60
C GLY A 195 12.43 17.93 1.82
N ILE A 196 11.17 17.60 1.52
CA ILE A 196 10.82 16.51 0.60
C ILE A 196 11.23 16.91 -0.81
N VAL A 197 11.17 18.19 -1.15
CA VAL A 197 11.87 18.78 -2.29
C VAL A 197 12.64 20.02 -1.82
N HIS A 198 13.70 20.37 -2.54
CA HIS A 198 14.58 21.47 -2.14
C HIS A 198 14.43 22.71 -3.03
N ALA A 199 14.02 22.51 -4.29
CA ALA A 199 13.79 23.58 -5.23
C ALA A 199 12.59 23.26 -6.14
N VAL A 200 11.94 24.31 -6.63
CA VAL A 200 10.82 24.24 -7.58
C VAL A 200 11.12 25.16 -8.75
N MET A 201 11.13 24.62 -9.97
CA MET A 201 11.45 25.39 -11.17
C MET A 201 10.93 24.74 -12.46
N SER A 202 11.10 25.39 -13.61
CA SER A 202 10.79 24.78 -14.91
C SER A 202 11.79 23.67 -15.27
N MET A 203 11.36 22.75 -16.14
CA MET A 203 12.20 21.65 -16.63
C MET A 203 13.51 22.16 -17.27
N ASP A 204 13.44 23.27 -18.02
CA ASP A 204 14.59 23.87 -18.72
C ASP A 204 15.74 24.25 -17.78
N ASN A 205 15.42 24.57 -16.51
CA ASN A 205 16.41 25.00 -15.52
C ASN A 205 16.79 23.86 -14.54
N ALA A 206 15.95 22.84 -14.40
CA ALA A 206 16.09 21.82 -13.37
C ALA A 206 17.41 21.03 -13.46
N LEU A 207 17.84 20.70 -14.69
CA LEU A 207 19.09 19.95 -14.88
C LEU A 207 20.32 20.78 -14.53
N GLU A 208 20.34 22.06 -14.91
CA GLU A 208 21.46 22.94 -14.58
C GLU A 208 21.58 23.14 -13.07
N ASP A 209 20.45 23.38 -12.39
CA ASP A 209 20.41 23.53 -10.93
C ASP A 209 20.88 22.26 -10.20
N ALA A 210 20.34 21.10 -10.58
CA ALA A 210 20.72 19.82 -9.98
C ALA A 210 22.22 19.52 -10.20
N ARG A 211 22.76 19.76 -11.40
CA ARG A 211 24.20 19.60 -11.68
C ARG A 211 25.05 20.55 -10.84
N ARG A 212 24.66 21.82 -10.76
CA ARG A 212 25.35 22.83 -9.95
C ARG A 212 25.36 22.44 -8.47
N TRP A 213 24.24 21.93 -7.96
CA TRP A 213 24.13 21.47 -6.58
C TRP A 213 25.08 20.29 -6.32
N VAL A 214 25.07 19.28 -7.20
CA VAL A 214 25.95 18.10 -7.12
C VAL A 214 27.43 18.52 -7.07
N LEU A 215 27.85 19.47 -7.91
CA LEU A 215 29.24 19.93 -7.96
C LEU A 215 29.67 20.75 -6.74
N THR A 216 28.74 21.47 -6.11
CA THR A 216 29.01 22.33 -4.96
C THR A 216 28.85 21.63 -3.61
N HIS A 217 28.30 20.40 -3.58
CA HIS A 217 28.09 19.60 -2.38
C HIS A 217 28.74 18.20 -2.48
N PRO A 218 30.07 18.10 -2.70
CA PRO A 218 30.75 16.81 -2.90
C PRO A 218 30.65 15.86 -1.69
N GLU A 219 30.45 16.40 -0.48
CA GLU A 219 30.35 15.65 0.78
C GLU A 219 28.90 15.48 1.24
N ALA A 220 27.92 15.61 0.32
CA ALA A 220 26.51 15.52 0.67
C ALA A 220 26.16 14.23 1.42
N LYS A 221 25.36 14.38 2.48
CA LYS A 221 24.82 13.28 3.29
C LYS A 221 23.36 13.57 3.59
N ALA A 222 22.60 12.51 3.82
CA ALA A 222 21.24 12.68 4.31
C ALA A 222 21.24 13.26 5.74
N PRO A 223 20.24 14.04 6.15
CA PRO A 223 20.23 14.69 7.47
C PRO A 223 20.38 13.72 8.65
N TRP A 224 19.89 12.49 8.52
CA TRP A 224 19.97 11.46 9.57
C TRP A 224 21.32 10.76 9.68
N ASP A 225 22.22 10.95 8.71
CA ASP A 225 23.60 10.45 8.77
C ASP A 225 24.55 11.49 9.38
N GLU A 226 24.07 12.72 9.61
CA GLU A 226 24.85 13.77 10.23
C GLU A 226 24.97 13.60 11.74
N LYS A 227 26.15 13.93 12.26
CA LYS A 227 26.40 13.84 13.70
C LYS A 227 25.48 14.81 14.45
N GLY A 228 24.73 14.27 15.40
CA GLY A 228 23.84 15.08 16.24
C GLY A 228 22.43 15.22 15.69
N TYR A 229 22.08 14.52 14.59
CA TYR A 229 20.71 14.42 14.12
C TYR A 229 19.71 14.14 15.25
N ARG A 230 18.55 14.77 15.16
CA ARG A 230 17.39 14.57 16.03
C ARG A 230 16.15 14.47 15.17
N LEU A 231 15.32 13.47 15.46
CA LEU A 231 14.02 13.32 14.81
C LEU A 231 13.16 14.58 15.07
N PRO A 232 12.62 15.25 14.03
CA PRO A 232 11.70 16.36 14.23
C PRO A 232 10.47 15.92 15.04
N GLY A 233 10.14 16.67 16.10
CA GLY A 233 9.08 16.31 17.06
C GLY A 233 9.43 15.18 18.05
N GLY A 234 10.61 14.56 17.92
CA GLY A 234 11.10 13.49 18.80
C GLY A 234 10.41 12.13 18.61
N GLY A 235 11.07 11.09 19.12
CA GLY A 235 10.55 9.71 19.07
C GLY A 235 9.44 9.43 20.10
N PRO A 236 8.87 8.21 20.13
CA PRO A 236 7.70 7.87 20.94
C PRO A 236 7.87 8.04 22.45
N HIS A 237 9.12 8.10 22.94
CA HIS A 237 9.44 8.27 24.35
C HIS A 237 9.74 9.72 24.76
N THR A 238 9.64 10.69 23.84
CA THR A 238 9.69 12.11 24.20
C THR A 238 8.29 12.62 24.56
N ALA A 239 8.21 13.70 25.34
CA ALA A 239 6.93 14.29 25.72
C ALA A 239 6.11 14.78 24.51
N GLU A 240 6.77 15.25 23.45
CA GLU A 240 6.13 15.68 22.20
C GLU A 240 5.73 14.48 21.34
N GLY A 241 6.67 13.55 21.09
CA GLY A 241 6.42 12.36 20.28
C GLY A 241 5.34 11.45 20.84
N TYR A 242 5.26 11.30 22.18
CA TYR A 242 4.18 10.53 22.82
C TYR A 242 2.79 11.07 22.48
N ARG A 243 2.61 12.39 22.35
CA ARG A 243 1.32 13.00 21.98
C ARG A 243 0.90 12.64 20.55
N HIS A 244 1.85 12.31 19.68
CA HIS A 244 1.56 11.91 18.31
C HIS A 244 1.18 10.43 18.20
N PHE A 245 1.76 9.57 19.04
CA PHE A 245 1.44 8.14 19.03
C PHE A 245 0.25 7.75 19.92
N ALA A 246 -0.01 8.47 21.01
CA ALA A 246 -1.06 8.09 21.96
C ALA A 246 -2.45 7.94 21.30
N PRO A 247 -2.92 8.87 20.43
CA PRO A 247 -4.19 8.70 19.75
C PRO A 247 -4.21 7.49 18.80
N ALA A 248 -3.13 7.27 18.05
CA ALA A 248 -3.02 6.14 17.13
C ALA A 248 -3.01 4.79 17.89
N ILE A 249 -2.28 4.70 19.01
CA ILE A 249 -2.26 3.52 19.88
C ILE A 249 -3.66 3.27 20.47
N ALA A 250 -4.32 4.31 21.00
CA ALA A 250 -5.67 4.19 21.53
C ALA A 250 -6.66 3.73 20.46
N ALA A 251 -6.64 4.33 19.27
CA ALA A 251 -7.49 3.93 18.15
C ALA A 251 -7.27 2.46 17.77
N ARG A 252 -6.02 1.98 17.78
CA ARG A 252 -5.73 0.56 17.53
C ARG A 252 -6.28 -0.38 18.61
N HIS A 253 -6.18 0.00 19.88
CA HIS A 253 -6.76 -0.80 20.98
C HIS A 253 -8.28 -0.88 20.91
N THR A 254 -8.93 0.11 20.29
CA THR A 254 -10.38 0.08 20.01
C THR A 254 -10.72 -0.57 18.65
N GLY A 255 -9.77 -1.25 18.01
CA GLY A 255 -9.99 -1.99 16.76
C GLY A 255 -9.89 -1.19 15.46
N PHE A 256 -9.62 0.12 15.51
CA PHE A 256 -9.52 0.95 14.30
C PHE A 256 -8.37 0.49 13.40
N GLY A 257 -8.68 0.18 12.14
CA GLY A 257 -7.70 -0.28 11.15
C GLY A 257 -7.00 -1.57 11.56
N SER A 258 -7.67 -2.41 12.35
CA SER A 258 -7.14 -3.71 12.78
C SER A 258 -7.23 -4.75 11.67
N GLU A 259 -8.26 -4.66 10.83
CA GLU A 259 -8.52 -5.55 9.69
C GLU A 259 -7.69 -5.17 8.47
N HIS A 260 -7.34 -3.88 8.33
CA HIS A 260 -6.52 -3.44 7.22
C HIS A 260 -5.11 -4.07 7.32
N PRO A 261 -4.61 -4.74 6.26
CA PRO A 261 -3.36 -5.49 6.33
C PRO A 261 -2.15 -4.61 6.68
N SER A 262 -2.09 -3.40 6.13
CA SER A 262 -0.94 -2.49 6.24
C SER A 262 -0.94 -1.53 7.43
N LEU A 263 -2.08 -0.94 7.81
CA LEU A 263 -2.13 0.20 8.74
C LEU A 263 -1.38 -0.08 10.04
N GLY A 264 -1.57 -1.27 10.61
CA GLY A 264 -0.86 -1.67 11.83
C GLY A 264 0.63 -1.84 11.65
N ASN A 265 1.05 -2.32 10.49
CA ASN A 265 2.45 -2.51 10.20
C ASN A 265 3.13 -1.18 9.88
N ILE A 266 2.45 -0.23 9.23
CA ILE A 266 2.94 1.16 9.03
C ILE A 266 3.16 1.85 10.37
N LEU A 267 2.20 1.78 11.29
CA LEU A 267 2.33 2.35 12.62
C LEU A 267 3.50 1.74 13.41
N LYS A 268 3.70 0.41 13.32
CA LYS A 268 4.86 -0.25 13.94
C LYS A 268 6.18 0.17 13.29
N CYS A 269 6.25 0.29 11.96
CA CYS A 269 7.43 0.80 11.25
C CYS A 269 7.84 2.19 11.75
N ILE A 270 6.88 3.10 11.90
CA ILE A 270 7.15 4.47 12.35
C ILE A 270 7.49 4.46 13.85
N TYR A 271 6.74 3.72 14.67
CA TYR A 271 6.95 3.65 16.12
C TYR A 271 8.31 3.05 16.48
N GLU A 272 8.63 1.86 15.98
CA GLU A 272 9.89 1.19 16.29
C GLU A 272 11.06 1.82 15.53
N GLY A 273 10.86 2.18 14.26
CA GLY A 273 11.90 2.75 13.41
C GLY A 273 12.38 4.12 13.87
N SER A 274 11.51 4.93 14.51
CA SER A 274 11.88 6.25 15.07
C SER A 274 12.75 6.18 16.33
N GLN A 275 12.91 5.00 16.93
CA GLN A 275 13.71 4.77 18.13
C GLN A 275 15.14 4.32 17.82
N VAL A 276 15.44 4.05 16.55
CA VAL A 276 16.70 3.42 16.13
C VAL A 276 17.36 4.18 14.98
N PRO A 277 18.67 3.99 14.74
CA PRO A 277 19.34 4.50 13.55
C PRO A 277 18.67 4.01 12.26
N ILE A 278 18.80 4.78 11.17
CA ILE A 278 18.05 4.51 9.94
C ILE A 278 18.26 3.08 9.41
N ASP A 279 19.49 2.55 9.45
CA ASP A 279 19.76 1.19 8.97
C ASP A 279 18.96 0.12 9.72
N ALA A 280 18.77 0.32 11.04
CA ALA A 280 17.92 -0.55 11.84
C ALA A 280 16.43 -0.34 11.53
N GLY A 281 16.02 0.92 11.33
CA GLY A 281 14.67 1.27 10.89
C GLY A 281 14.29 0.62 9.55
N LEU A 282 15.19 0.63 8.57
CA LEU A 282 14.96 0.01 7.25
C LEU A 282 14.84 -1.52 7.35
N ARG A 283 15.57 -2.15 8.27
CA ARG A 283 15.39 -3.60 8.56
C ARG A 283 14.05 -3.90 9.21
N ILE A 284 13.57 -3.02 10.09
CA ILE A 284 12.23 -3.12 10.71
C ILE A 284 11.16 -2.98 9.62
N GLU A 285 11.29 -1.98 8.74
CA GLU A 285 10.41 -1.78 7.60
C GLU A 285 10.35 -3.02 6.70
N ALA A 286 11.49 -3.58 6.32
CA ALA A 286 11.54 -4.78 5.48
C ALA A 286 10.80 -5.98 6.11
N ARG A 287 10.91 -6.16 7.44
CA ARG A 287 10.17 -7.22 8.16
C ARG A 287 8.67 -7.00 8.14
N TYR A 288 8.23 -5.77 8.37
CA TYR A 288 6.81 -5.42 8.36
C TYR A 288 6.22 -5.38 6.95
N PHE A 289 7.00 -5.00 5.95
CA PHE A 289 6.62 -5.11 4.55
C PHE A 289 6.38 -6.59 4.19
N PHE A 290 7.33 -7.47 4.51
CA PHE A 290 7.16 -8.91 4.29
C PHE A 290 5.98 -9.49 5.07
N ASN A 291 5.78 -9.07 6.33
CA ASN A 291 4.61 -9.48 7.10
C ASN A 291 3.30 -9.05 6.46
N THR A 292 3.23 -7.83 5.91
CA THR A 292 2.04 -7.33 5.19
C THR A 292 1.79 -8.15 3.92
N LEU A 293 2.82 -8.40 3.11
CA LEU A 293 2.71 -9.20 1.88
C LEU A 293 2.15 -10.60 2.14
N ARG A 294 2.45 -11.21 3.29
CA ARG A 294 1.96 -12.54 3.65
C ARG A 294 0.51 -12.59 4.10
N LYS A 295 -0.16 -11.44 4.24
CA LYS A 295 -1.56 -11.38 4.68
C LYS A 295 -2.50 -11.68 3.51
N PRO A 296 -3.52 -12.53 3.69
CA PRO A 296 -4.50 -12.79 2.65
C PRO A 296 -5.27 -11.51 2.25
N GLU A 297 -5.50 -10.59 3.21
CA GLU A 297 -6.14 -9.30 2.96
C GLU A 297 -5.31 -8.42 2.00
N ALA A 298 -3.97 -8.46 2.11
CA ALA A 298 -3.10 -7.71 1.19
C ALA A 298 -3.24 -8.21 -0.24
N LYS A 299 -3.30 -9.54 -0.42
CA LYS A 299 -3.54 -10.16 -1.73
C LYS A 299 -4.91 -9.78 -2.29
N ALA A 300 -5.95 -9.82 -1.46
CA ALA A 300 -7.31 -9.49 -1.87
C ALA A 300 -7.45 -8.02 -2.28
N MET A 301 -6.91 -7.10 -1.47
CA MET A 301 -6.89 -5.67 -1.79
C MET A 301 -6.11 -5.37 -3.07
N ALA A 302 -4.92 -5.95 -3.25
CA ALA A 302 -4.12 -5.73 -4.45
C ALA A 302 -4.81 -6.26 -5.72
N ARG A 303 -5.48 -7.42 -5.64
CA ARG A 303 -6.31 -7.93 -6.74
C ARG A 303 -7.41 -6.94 -7.10
N THR A 304 -8.19 -6.46 -6.14
CA THR A 304 -9.37 -5.63 -6.41
C THR A 304 -9.01 -4.21 -6.80
N PHE A 305 -8.17 -3.53 -6.02
CA PHE A 305 -7.90 -2.10 -6.23
C PHE A 305 -6.88 -1.82 -7.32
N PHE A 306 -6.08 -2.81 -7.71
CA PHE A 306 -5.11 -2.65 -8.78
C PHE A 306 -5.44 -3.50 -10.01
N ILE A 307 -5.44 -4.83 -9.90
CA ILE A 307 -5.62 -5.71 -11.08
C ILE A 307 -7.01 -5.51 -11.69
N ALA A 308 -8.07 -5.65 -10.91
CA ALA A 308 -9.44 -5.53 -11.37
C ALA A 308 -9.69 -4.12 -11.93
N ARG A 309 -9.36 -3.08 -11.16
CA ARG A 309 -9.55 -1.69 -11.60
C ARG A 309 -8.83 -1.37 -12.92
N GLN A 310 -7.59 -1.85 -13.11
CA GLN A 310 -6.86 -1.65 -14.37
C GLN A 310 -7.48 -2.45 -15.53
N ALA A 311 -7.80 -3.73 -15.31
CA ALA A 311 -8.41 -4.58 -16.33
C ALA A 311 -9.77 -4.04 -16.79
N LEU A 312 -10.59 -3.63 -15.83
CA LEU A 312 -11.94 -3.15 -16.05
C LEU A 312 -11.99 -1.73 -16.64
N ALA A 313 -11.00 -0.87 -16.36
CA ALA A 313 -10.89 0.45 -17.02
C ALA A 313 -10.63 0.35 -18.54
N ARG A 314 -10.15 -0.80 -19.03
CA ARG A 314 -9.92 -1.05 -20.46
C ARG A 314 -11.13 -1.72 -21.14
N ARG A 315 -12.13 -2.18 -20.39
CA ARG A 315 -13.33 -2.79 -20.95
C ARG A 315 -14.28 -1.73 -21.49
N LYS A 316 -14.88 -2.03 -22.63
CA LYS A 316 -15.91 -1.17 -23.26
C LYS A 316 -17.28 -1.37 -22.63
N GLU A 317 -17.56 -2.58 -22.19
CA GLU A 317 -18.81 -2.99 -21.55
C GLU A 317 -18.50 -3.44 -20.13
N ARG A 318 -19.34 -2.99 -19.19
CA ARG A 318 -19.31 -3.32 -17.77
C ARG A 318 -20.60 -4.05 -17.44
N GLU A 319 -20.56 -4.88 -16.41
CA GLU A 319 -21.78 -5.53 -15.91
C GLU A 319 -22.71 -4.49 -15.27
N ASP A 320 -24.01 -4.65 -15.46
CA ASP A 320 -25.00 -3.90 -14.71
C ASP A 320 -25.16 -4.55 -13.32
N LEU A 321 -24.48 -3.95 -12.35
CA LEU A 321 -24.44 -4.47 -10.99
C LEU A 321 -25.66 -4.09 -10.15
N GLU A 322 -26.67 -3.38 -10.68
CA GLU A 322 -27.84 -2.94 -9.90
C GLU A 322 -28.56 -4.14 -9.24
N SER A 323 -28.82 -5.20 -10.01
CA SER A 323 -29.47 -6.41 -9.50
C SER A 323 -28.61 -7.13 -8.45
N TYR A 324 -27.30 -7.20 -8.68
CA TYR A 324 -26.34 -7.82 -7.75
C TYR A 324 -26.25 -7.06 -6.43
N LEU A 325 -26.07 -5.73 -6.48
CA LEU A 325 -25.98 -4.87 -5.31
C LEU A 325 -27.30 -4.85 -4.53
N GLY A 326 -28.44 -4.88 -5.23
CA GLY A 326 -29.77 -5.01 -4.60
C GLY A 326 -29.91 -6.29 -3.78
N VAL A 327 -29.39 -7.43 -4.28
CA VAL A 327 -29.37 -8.69 -3.53
C VAL A 327 -28.50 -8.58 -2.28
N LEU A 328 -27.30 -7.99 -2.38
CA LEU A 328 -26.40 -7.81 -1.23
C LEU A 328 -27.01 -6.90 -0.16
N GLN A 329 -27.64 -5.80 -0.59
CA GLN A 329 -28.35 -4.91 0.31
C GLN A 329 -29.49 -5.63 1.02
N GLN A 330 -30.31 -6.38 0.28
CA GLN A 330 -31.46 -7.10 0.86
C GLN A 330 -31.03 -8.12 1.93
N VAL A 331 -29.98 -8.92 1.67
CA VAL A 331 -29.51 -9.89 2.69
C VAL A 331 -28.87 -9.21 3.90
N SER A 332 -28.22 -8.06 3.69
CA SER A 332 -27.69 -7.24 4.77
C SER A 332 -28.81 -6.70 5.65
N GLU A 333 -29.88 -6.17 5.06
CA GLU A 333 -31.06 -5.68 5.78
C GLU A 333 -31.79 -6.79 6.53
N GLN A 334 -31.91 -7.98 5.94
CA GLN A 334 -32.49 -9.15 6.60
C GLN A 334 -31.68 -9.56 7.83
N GLU A 335 -30.34 -9.59 7.73
CA GLU A 335 -29.50 -9.93 8.89
C GLU A 335 -29.60 -8.85 9.97
N GLN A 336 -29.61 -7.57 9.60
CA GLN A 336 -29.82 -6.47 10.55
C GLN A 336 -31.14 -6.61 11.31
N GLN A 337 -32.22 -6.93 10.60
CA GLN A 337 -33.52 -7.14 11.20
C GLN A 337 -33.51 -8.34 12.16
N ALA A 338 -32.85 -9.44 11.79
CA ALA A 338 -32.68 -10.59 12.68
C ALA A 338 -31.91 -10.23 13.96
N LEU A 339 -30.85 -9.41 13.87
CA LEU A 339 -30.14 -8.93 15.06
C LEU A 339 -31.04 -8.13 16.00
N LEU A 340 -31.90 -7.26 15.45
CA LEU A 340 -32.84 -6.48 16.26
C LEU A 340 -33.89 -7.38 16.93
N GLU A 341 -34.39 -8.39 16.22
CA GLU A 341 -35.35 -9.38 16.75
C GLU A 341 -34.76 -10.28 17.83
N GLU A 342 -33.46 -10.59 17.72
CA GLU A 342 -32.67 -11.27 18.76
C GLU A 342 -32.37 -10.38 19.98
N GLY A 343 -32.74 -9.09 19.93
CA GLY A 343 -32.70 -8.18 21.06
C GLY A 343 -31.45 -7.31 21.14
N TYR A 344 -30.60 -7.27 20.10
CA TYR A 344 -29.46 -6.36 20.05
C TYR A 344 -29.90 -4.91 19.79
N SER A 345 -29.23 -3.95 20.44
CA SER A 345 -29.57 -2.54 20.29
C SER A 345 -29.39 -2.01 18.85
N THR A 346 -30.25 -1.06 18.47
CA THR A 346 -30.17 -0.36 17.17
C THR A 346 -28.85 0.39 16.98
N VAL A 347 -28.25 0.89 18.05
CA VAL A 347 -26.94 1.56 18.02
C VAL A 347 -25.83 0.57 17.67
N LEU A 348 -25.82 -0.61 18.31
CA LEU A 348 -24.84 -1.65 18.03
C LEU A 348 -24.94 -2.13 16.58
N VAL A 349 -26.15 -2.44 16.12
CA VAL A 349 -26.39 -2.87 14.73
C VAL A 349 -25.97 -1.79 13.75
N ALA A 350 -26.34 -0.52 13.96
CA ALA A 350 -25.94 0.58 13.09
C ALA A 350 -24.41 0.78 13.05
N ASN A 351 -23.72 0.62 14.18
CA ASN A 351 -22.26 0.72 14.24
C ASN A 351 -21.58 -0.42 13.48
N LEU A 352 -22.08 -1.65 13.60
CA LEU A 352 -21.58 -2.79 12.83
C LEU A 352 -21.76 -2.57 11.33
N CYS A 353 -22.95 -2.11 10.89
CA CYS A 353 -23.22 -1.87 9.48
C CYS A 353 -22.27 -0.87 8.82
N ARG A 354 -21.86 0.18 9.55
CA ARG A 354 -20.89 1.17 9.04
C ARG A 354 -19.53 0.55 8.67
N VAL A 355 -19.21 -0.63 9.20
CA VAL A 355 -17.91 -1.28 9.01
C VAL A 355 -17.98 -2.65 8.33
N THR A 356 -19.18 -3.20 8.06
CA THR A 356 -19.35 -4.53 7.44
C THR A 356 -20.29 -4.60 6.25
N SER A 357 -21.06 -3.56 5.97
CA SER A 357 -22.22 -3.69 5.08
C SER A 357 -22.10 -2.80 3.85
N VAL A 358 -22.65 -3.28 2.73
CA VAL A 358 -22.98 -2.42 1.59
C VAL A 358 -23.89 -1.29 2.08
N GLY A 359 -23.61 -0.06 1.65
CA GLY A 359 -24.31 1.14 2.09
C GLY A 359 -25.81 1.05 1.77
N THR A 360 -26.64 1.05 2.80
CA THR A 360 -28.11 0.90 2.68
C THR A 360 -28.84 2.20 2.29
N GLY A 361 -28.09 3.25 1.93
CA GLY A 361 -28.63 4.55 1.51
C GLY A 361 -29.31 5.39 2.60
N SER A 362 -29.55 4.84 3.80
CA SER A 362 -30.21 5.55 4.91
C SER A 362 -29.29 5.67 6.12
N PRO A 363 -28.76 6.88 6.45
CA PRO A 363 -28.16 7.10 7.74
C PRO A 363 -29.26 6.96 8.81
N VAL A 364 -29.25 5.84 9.53
CA VAL A 364 -30.13 5.67 10.69
C VAL A 364 -29.65 6.65 11.76
N SER A 365 -30.38 7.74 11.96
CA SER A 365 -30.21 8.62 13.10
C SER A 365 -30.68 7.86 14.34
N VAL A 366 -29.73 7.34 15.13
CA VAL A 366 -30.03 6.59 16.35
C VAL A 366 -29.88 7.52 17.54
N ALA A 367 -30.94 7.68 18.34
CA ALA A 367 -30.83 8.33 19.64
C ALA A 367 -29.92 7.48 20.56
N PRO A 368 -29.12 8.08 21.46
CA PRO A 368 -28.36 7.31 22.43
C PRO A 368 -29.34 6.54 23.34
N ALA A 369 -29.39 5.22 23.19
CA ALA A 369 -30.14 4.32 24.05
C ALA A 369 -29.22 3.72 25.12
N GLU A 370 -29.80 3.22 26.22
CA GLU A 370 -29.10 2.50 27.28
C GLU A 370 -28.22 1.39 26.68
N THR A 371 -26.93 1.39 27.04
CA THR A 371 -25.94 0.43 26.57
C THR A 371 -26.29 -0.96 27.06
N GLN A 372 -26.76 -1.84 26.17
CA GLN A 372 -26.53 -3.26 26.36
C GLN A 372 -25.03 -3.51 26.15
N ASP A 373 -24.35 -3.97 27.20
CA ASP A 373 -22.96 -4.37 27.12
C ASP A 373 -22.87 -5.66 26.28
N ALA A 374 -22.41 -5.53 25.03
CA ALA A 374 -21.95 -6.65 24.24
C ALA A 374 -20.43 -6.77 24.42
N ASP A 375 -19.96 -7.96 24.79
CA ASP A 375 -18.52 -8.22 24.86
C ASP A 375 -17.89 -8.29 23.45
N LEU A 376 -16.56 -8.29 23.41
CA LEU A 376 -15.81 -8.31 22.15
C LEU A 376 -16.05 -9.59 21.34
N GLU A 377 -16.37 -10.71 21.99
CA GLU A 377 -16.66 -11.98 21.34
C GLU A 377 -17.99 -11.90 20.59
N THR A 378 -19.03 -11.38 21.26
CA THR A 378 -20.33 -11.10 20.67
C THR A 378 -20.20 -10.15 19.49
N ILE A 379 -19.47 -9.03 19.64
CA ILE A 379 -19.24 -8.07 18.55
C ILE A 379 -18.58 -8.77 17.35
N GLY A 380 -17.58 -9.63 17.60
CA GLY A 380 -16.90 -10.41 16.56
C GLY A 380 -17.84 -11.35 15.82
N LEU A 381 -18.71 -12.06 16.54
CA LEU A 381 -19.74 -12.94 15.97
C LEU A 381 -20.75 -12.18 15.11
N LEU A 382 -21.30 -11.06 15.61
CA LEU A 382 -22.28 -10.26 14.86
C LEU A 382 -21.68 -9.67 13.59
N LYS A 383 -20.44 -9.18 13.68
CA LYS A 383 -19.66 -8.73 12.55
C LYS A 383 -19.51 -9.84 11.49
N ARG A 384 -19.15 -11.05 11.94
CA ARG A 384 -19.01 -12.22 11.06
C ARG A 384 -20.32 -12.56 10.37
N ARG A 385 -21.44 -12.56 11.09
CA ARG A 385 -22.77 -12.84 10.51
C ARG A 385 -23.12 -11.88 9.37
N LEU A 386 -22.91 -10.58 9.54
CA LEU A 386 -23.15 -9.57 8.50
C LEU A 386 -22.27 -9.78 7.26
N LEU A 387 -21.00 -10.13 7.45
CA LEU A 387 -20.06 -10.42 6.35
C LEU A 387 -20.43 -11.71 5.61
N TYR A 388 -20.71 -12.79 6.35
CA TYR A 388 -21.06 -14.10 5.80
C TYR A 388 -22.37 -14.05 5.00
N ALA A 389 -23.39 -13.35 5.49
CA ALA A 389 -24.67 -13.23 4.79
C ALA A 389 -24.50 -12.64 3.37
N GLN A 390 -23.72 -11.56 3.27
CA GLN A 390 -23.41 -10.91 1.99
C GLN A 390 -22.46 -11.75 1.12
N ALA A 391 -21.42 -12.37 1.70
CA ALA A 391 -20.49 -13.22 0.96
C ALA A 391 -21.17 -14.45 0.34
N LEU A 392 -22.05 -15.11 1.10
CA LEU A 392 -22.86 -16.23 0.60
C LEU A 392 -23.84 -15.78 -0.48
N ALA A 393 -24.41 -14.57 -0.36
CA ALA A 393 -25.26 -14.01 -1.39
C ALA A 393 -24.50 -13.70 -2.67
N ALA A 394 -23.28 -13.14 -2.57
CA ALA A 394 -22.42 -12.92 -3.73
C ALA A 394 -22.08 -14.23 -4.45
N ALA A 395 -21.75 -15.29 -3.70
CA ALA A 395 -21.53 -16.61 -4.26
C ALA A 395 -22.78 -17.21 -4.94
N ARG A 396 -23.98 -16.98 -4.37
CA ARG A 396 -25.26 -17.35 -5.02
C ARG A 396 -25.51 -16.58 -6.32
N CYS A 397 -25.14 -15.30 -6.36
CA CYS A 397 -25.26 -14.49 -7.58
C CYS A 397 -24.34 -15.00 -8.69
N LEU A 398 -23.13 -15.45 -8.38
CA LEU A 398 -22.26 -16.14 -9.34
C LEU A 398 -22.89 -17.44 -9.85
N ASP A 399 -23.42 -18.27 -8.94
CA ASP A 399 -24.07 -19.55 -9.31
C ASP A 399 -25.30 -19.35 -10.21
N ALA A 400 -26.05 -18.29 -9.96
CA ALA A 400 -27.24 -17.94 -10.72
C ALA A 400 -26.93 -17.18 -12.03
N GLY A 401 -25.68 -16.78 -12.26
CA GLY A 401 -25.29 -15.95 -13.40
C GLY A 401 -25.85 -14.52 -13.36
N ILE A 402 -26.16 -14.00 -12.16
CA ILE A 402 -26.55 -12.59 -11.95
C ILE A 402 -25.34 -11.68 -12.18
N VAL A 403 -24.16 -12.15 -11.77
CA VAL A 403 -22.87 -11.58 -12.10
C VAL A 403 -21.98 -12.72 -12.62
N VAL A 404 -21.16 -12.45 -13.62
CA VAL A 404 -20.31 -13.48 -14.24
C VAL A 404 -18.83 -13.28 -13.94
N ASP A 405 -18.38 -12.05 -13.78
CA ASP A 405 -16.99 -11.73 -13.42
C ASP A 405 -16.84 -11.46 -11.92
N PRO A 406 -16.17 -12.36 -11.17
CA PRO A 406 -15.95 -12.16 -9.73
C PRO A 406 -15.13 -10.91 -9.41
N LEU A 407 -14.24 -10.46 -10.30
CA LEU A 407 -13.45 -9.24 -10.09
C LEU A 407 -14.33 -7.98 -10.17
N GLU A 408 -15.30 -7.98 -11.07
CA GLU A 408 -16.23 -6.88 -11.25
C GLU A 408 -17.27 -6.85 -10.11
N ALA A 409 -17.76 -8.03 -9.70
CA ALA A 409 -18.63 -8.21 -8.53
C ALA A 409 -18.02 -7.60 -7.26
N ASP A 410 -16.75 -7.93 -7.00
CA ASP A 410 -16.05 -7.48 -5.82
C ASP A 410 -15.76 -5.98 -5.83
N LEU A 411 -15.24 -5.47 -6.95
CA LEU A 411 -14.98 -4.04 -7.09
C LEU A 411 -16.26 -3.23 -6.90
N GLY A 412 -17.37 -3.65 -7.52
CA GLY A 412 -18.65 -2.97 -7.37
C GLY A 412 -19.22 -3.03 -5.96
N ALA A 413 -19.11 -4.18 -5.28
CA ALA A 413 -19.56 -4.30 -3.88
C ALA A 413 -18.76 -3.39 -2.94
N VAL A 414 -17.44 -3.29 -3.15
CA VAL A 414 -16.58 -2.38 -2.38
C VAL A 414 -16.90 -0.92 -2.66
N GLU A 415 -17.10 -0.53 -3.93
CA GLU A 415 -17.53 0.83 -4.30
C GLU A 415 -18.90 1.17 -3.69
N ALA A 416 -19.76 0.16 -3.47
CA ALA A 416 -21.04 0.28 -2.79
C ALA A 416 -20.94 0.25 -1.24
N GLY A 417 -19.74 0.09 -0.66
CA GLY A 417 -19.51 0.18 0.79
C GLY A 417 -19.15 -1.14 1.49
N PHE A 418 -19.05 -2.26 0.77
CA PHE A 418 -18.50 -3.49 1.36
C PHE A 418 -17.06 -3.26 1.83
N PRO A 419 -16.59 -3.88 2.93
CA PRO A 419 -15.31 -3.50 3.52
C PRO A 419 -14.11 -3.70 2.60
N ALA A 420 -13.42 -2.59 2.31
CA ALA A 420 -12.30 -2.56 1.37
C ALA A 420 -11.18 -3.56 1.70
N TRP A 421 -10.90 -3.82 2.98
CA TRP A 421 -9.84 -4.72 3.42
C TRP A 421 -10.04 -6.18 2.97
N THR A 422 -11.27 -6.58 2.63
CA THR A 422 -11.53 -7.93 2.12
C THR A 422 -11.30 -8.05 0.62
N GLY A 423 -11.12 -6.92 -0.08
CA GLY A 423 -11.18 -6.86 -1.54
C GLY A 423 -12.57 -7.13 -2.13
N GLY A 424 -13.63 -7.20 -1.32
CA GLY A 424 -14.99 -7.56 -1.73
C GLY A 424 -15.54 -8.83 -1.06
N PRO A 425 -16.83 -9.15 -1.25
CA PRO A 425 -17.49 -10.29 -0.61
C PRO A 425 -16.92 -11.65 -1.06
N LEU A 426 -16.51 -11.80 -2.31
CA LEU A 426 -15.87 -13.04 -2.79
C LEU A 426 -14.41 -13.11 -2.29
N GLY A 427 -13.74 -11.97 -2.22
CA GLY A 427 -12.41 -11.87 -1.63
C GLY A 427 -12.39 -12.26 -0.15
N TYR A 428 -13.47 -11.95 0.59
CA TYR A 428 -13.65 -12.38 1.97
C TYR A 428 -13.69 -13.91 2.12
N ILE A 429 -14.34 -14.63 1.19
CA ILE A 429 -14.36 -16.11 1.19
C ILE A 429 -12.95 -16.66 1.02
N GLU A 430 -12.13 -16.06 0.15
CA GLU A 430 -10.74 -16.51 -0.02
C GLU A 430 -9.84 -16.19 1.17
N ILE A 431 -10.08 -15.08 1.87
CA ILE A 431 -9.34 -14.72 3.08
C ILE A 431 -9.57 -15.76 4.18
N GLU A 432 -10.82 -16.18 4.38
CA GLU A 432 -11.17 -17.22 5.36
C GLU A 432 -10.66 -18.61 4.92
N GLY A 433 -10.53 -18.83 3.61
CA GLY A 433 -10.24 -20.11 2.99
C GLY A 433 -11.52 -20.92 2.78
N LEU A 434 -11.68 -21.49 1.58
CA LEU A 434 -12.96 -22.06 1.14
C LEU A 434 -13.52 -23.14 2.08
N GLU A 435 -12.69 -24.07 2.53
CA GLU A 435 -13.11 -25.14 3.45
C GLU A 435 -13.56 -24.59 4.81
N ALA A 436 -12.77 -23.70 5.40
CA ALA A 436 -13.08 -23.09 6.70
C ALA A 436 -14.32 -22.21 6.63
N PHE A 437 -14.46 -21.44 5.54
CA PHE A 437 -15.64 -20.62 5.27
C PHE A 437 -16.91 -21.47 5.18
N ILE A 438 -16.87 -22.61 4.45
CA ILE A 438 -18.01 -23.53 4.34
C ILE A 438 -18.38 -24.11 5.71
N ALA A 439 -17.40 -24.59 6.48
CA ALA A 439 -17.64 -25.15 7.81
C ALA A 439 -18.27 -24.10 8.75
N GLN A 440 -17.76 -22.87 8.73
CA GLN A 440 -18.30 -21.78 9.53
C GLN A 440 -19.70 -21.36 9.06
N ALA A 441 -19.97 -21.32 7.75
CA ALA A 441 -21.29 -21.02 7.22
C ALA A 441 -22.33 -22.09 7.63
N GLN A 442 -21.95 -23.37 7.62
CA GLN A 442 -22.81 -24.46 8.11
C GLN A 442 -23.12 -24.34 9.61
N SER A 443 -22.13 -23.93 10.42
CA SER A 443 -22.36 -23.65 11.84
C SER A 443 -23.35 -22.49 12.02
N LEU A 444 -23.19 -21.41 11.25
CA LEU A 444 -24.12 -20.28 11.28
C LEU A 444 -25.52 -20.67 10.79
N GLU A 445 -25.61 -21.56 9.79
CA GLU A 445 -26.90 -22.06 9.31
C GLU A 445 -27.64 -22.87 10.37
N GLN A 446 -26.93 -23.72 11.11
CA GLN A 446 -27.53 -24.52 12.20
C GLN A 446 -28.07 -23.65 13.33
N GLU A 447 -27.35 -22.58 13.67
CA GLU A 447 -27.68 -21.74 14.82
C GLU A 447 -28.65 -20.61 14.47
N TYR A 448 -28.48 -20.00 13.30
CA TYR A 448 -29.19 -18.80 12.90
C TYR A 448 -30.13 -19.01 11.70
N GLY A 449 -30.02 -20.11 10.96
CA GLY A 449 -30.98 -20.52 9.94
C GLY A 449 -30.53 -20.35 8.48
N ALA A 450 -31.44 -20.67 7.56
CA ALA A 450 -31.16 -20.95 6.14
C ALA A 450 -30.53 -19.80 5.33
N ARG A 451 -30.50 -18.56 5.85
CA ARG A 451 -29.82 -17.43 5.17
C ARG A 451 -28.30 -17.64 5.06
N PHE A 452 -27.73 -18.45 5.95
CA PHE A 452 -26.34 -18.88 5.92
C PHE A 452 -26.10 -20.18 5.12
N ALA A 453 -27.13 -20.70 4.43
CA ALA A 453 -26.99 -21.91 3.64
C ALA A 453 -25.92 -21.77 2.56
N VAL A 454 -25.06 -22.79 2.49
CA VAL A 454 -23.93 -22.84 1.56
C VAL A 454 -24.43 -23.07 0.12
N PRO A 455 -24.12 -22.19 -0.83
CA PRO A 455 -24.50 -22.40 -2.23
C PRO A 455 -23.79 -23.62 -2.84
N PRO A 456 -24.49 -24.42 -3.68
CA PRO A 456 -23.91 -25.61 -4.30
C PRO A 456 -22.62 -25.37 -5.10
N GLY A 457 -22.42 -24.19 -5.68
CA GLY A 457 -21.20 -23.86 -6.40
C GLY A 457 -19.96 -23.78 -5.55
N LEU A 458 -20.06 -23.32 -4.29
CA LEU A 458 -18.92 -23.35 -3.37
C LEU A 458 -18.51 -24.79 -3.04
N LEU A 459 -19.48 -25.69 -2.85
CA LEU A 459 -19.21 -27.11 -2.64
C LEU A 459 -18.54 -27.74 -3.87
N ARG A 460 -19.06 -27.51 -5.07
CA ARG A 460 -18.43 -27.99 -6.32
C ARG A 460 -17.00 -27.48 -6.48
N ARG A 461 -16.75 -26.21 -6.15
CA ARG A 461 -15.41 -25.61 -6.21
C ARG A 461 -14.46 -26.24 -5.21
N LEU A 462 -14.92 -26.51 -3.98
CA LEU A 462 -14.13 -27.22 -2.98
C LEU A 462 -13.76 -28.63 -3.46
N GLU A 463 -14.74 -29.39 -3.97
CA GLU A 463 -14.52 -30.74 -4.52
C GLU A 463 -13.53 -30.74 -5.70
N ALA A 464 -13.59 -29.71 -6.55
CA ALA A 464 -12.71 -29.56 -7.72
C ALA A 464 -11.35 -28.94 -7.39
N GLY A 465 -11.11 -28.47 -6.16
CA GLY A 465 -9.91 -27.71 -5.79
C GLY A 465 -9.78 -26.38 -6.54
N GLN A 466 -10.89 -25.75 -6.92
CA GLN A 466 -10.94 -24.52 -7.71
C GLN A 466 -11.19 -23.29 -6.84
N GLY A 467 -10.45 -22.21 -7.10
CA GLY A 467 -10.69 -20.90 -6.49
C GLY A 467 -11.93 -20.20 -7.04
N LEU A 468 -12.26 -19.03 -6.49
CA LEU A 468 -13.38 -18.19 -6.94
C LEU A 468 -13.07 -17.37 -8.18
N TYR A 469 -11.79 -17.07 -8.43
CA TYR A 469 -11.31 -16.30 -9.59
C TYR A 469 -10.61 -17.18 -10.65
N ALA A 470 -10.82 -18.51 -10.58
CA ALA A 470 -10.21 -19.51 -11.46
C ALA A 470 -10.96 -19.69 -12.77
#